data_AF-A0AAW2BTG6-F1
#
_entry.id   AF-A0AAW2BTG6-F1
#
_cell.length_a   1.000
_cell.length_b   1.000
_cell.length_c   1.000
_cell.angle_alpha   90.00
_cell.angle_beta   90.00
_cell.angle_gamma   90.00
#
_symmetry.space_group_name_H-M   'P 1'
#
loop_
_entity.id
_entity.type
_entity.pdbx_description
1 polymer ?
#
loop_
_entity_poly.entity_id
_entity_poly.type
_entity_poly.pdbx_seq_one_letter_code
_entity_poly.pdbx_strand_id
1 'polypeptide(L)' 'MEWNSELQAYTYPCPCGDLFQITKDELKLGEEIARCPSCSLYITVIYNLDDFLADSKTNNNNTPSQPIAVA' A
#
# COMPACT_ATOMS: atom_id res chain seq x y z
N MET A 1 2.61 6.77 4.51
CA MET A 1 3.52 6.13 3.52
C MET A 1 3.79 7.15 2.44
N GLU A 2 5.04 7.28 2.02
CA GLU A 2 5.47 8.29 1.04
C GLU A 2 5.72 7.62 -0.30
N TRP A 3 5.33 8.27 -1.39
CA TRP A 3 5.58 7.74 -2.73
C TRP A 3 6.98 8.14 -3.20
N ASN A 4 7.79 7.16 -3.59
CA ASN A 4 9.07 7.38 -4.25
C ASN A 4 8.92 7.11 -5.75
N SER A 5 8.98 8.16 -6.56
CA SER A 5 8.83 8.08 -8.01
C SER A 5 10.01 7.40 -8.72
N GLU A 6 11.22 7.48 -8.16
CA GLU A 6 12.41 6.84 -8.75
C GLU A 6 12.37 5.32 -8.55
N LEU A 7 11.88 4.88 -7.40
CA LEU A 7 11.75 3.45 -7.05
C LEU A 7 10.39 2.85 -7.45
N GLN A 8 9.44 3.69 -7.87
CA GLN A 8 8.04 3.32 -8.09
C GLN A 8 7.42 2.53 -6.93
N ALA A 9 7.78 2.92 -5.70
CA ALA A 9 7.43 2.21 -4.47
C ALA A 9 6.98 3.18 -3.38
N TYR A 10 6.08 2.71 -2.52
CA TYR A 10 5.71 3.38 -1.30
C TYR A 10 6.69 3.01 -0.20
N THR A 11 7.22 4.03 0.49
CA THR A 11 8.18 3.86 1.57
C THR A 11 7.63 4.30 2.93
N TYR A 12 8.15 3.68 4.00
CA TYR A 12 7.80 4.03 5.38
C TYR A 12 9.00 3.82 6.32
N PRO A 13 9.26 4.73 7.28
CA PRO A 13 10.40 4.59 8.19
C PRO A 13 10.35 3.31 9.03
N CYS A 14 11.45 2.55 9.02
CA CYS A 14 11.65 1.37 9.85
C CYS A 14 12.48 1.74 11.09
N PRO A 15 12.14 1.22 12.29
CA PRO A 15 12.91 1.48 13.51
C PRO A 15 14.38 1.03 13.48
N CYS A 16 14.80 0.23 12.49
CA CYS A 16 16.20 -0.15 12.32
C CYS A 16 17.07 0.90 11.63
N GLY A 17 16.47 1.96 11.06
CA GLY A 17 17.17 3.02 10.33
C GLY A 17 16.97 2.98 8.81
N ASP A 18 16.38 1.91 8.28
CA ASP A 18 16.03 1.77 6.86
C ASP A 18 14.56 2.10 6.59
N LEU A 19 14.11 1.86 5.36
CA LEU A 19 12.74 2.09 4.92
C LEU A 19 12.08 0.75 4.56
N PHE A 20 10.86 0.53 5.07
CA PHE A 20 9.95 -0.41 4.46
C PHE A 20 9.61 0.07 3.06
N GLN A 21 9.53 -0.85 2.10
CA GLN A 21 9.18 -0.56 0.72
C GLN A 21 8.19 -1.58 0.17
N ILE A 22 7.26 -1.11 -0.66
CA ILE A 22 6.35 -1.95 -1.46
C ILE A 22 6.09 -1.27 -2.80
N THR A 23 6.17 -2.02 -3.91
CA THR A 23 5.99 -1.44 -5.24
C THR A 23 4.51 -1.21 -5.56
N LYS A 24 4.23 -0.25 -6.46
CA LYS A 24 2.85 -0.04 -6.95
C LYS A 24 2.32 -1.29 -7.66
N ASP A 25 3.18 -2.03 -8.35
CA ASP A 25 2.81 -3.26 -9.05
C ASP A 25 2.40 -4.37 -8.06
N GLU A 26 3.16 -4.56 -6.97
CA GLU A 26 2.78 -5.48 -5.88
C GLU A 26 1.38 -5.14 -5.33
N LEU A 27 1.11 -3.86 -5.04
CA LEU A 27 -0.22 -3.42 -4.59
C LEU A 27 -1.32 -3.70 -5.62
N LYS A 28 -1.04 -3.54 -6.93
CA LYS A 28 -1.96 -3.87 -8.02
C LYS A 28 -2.25 -5.38 -8.10
N LEU A 29 -1.28 -6.22 -7.78
CA LEU A 29 -1.43 -7.67 -7.70
C LEU A 29 -2.16 -8.15 -6.43
N GLY A 30 -2.42 -7.24 -5.48
CA GLY A 30 -3.04 -7.59 -4.19
C GLY A 30 -2.03 -7.91 -3.07
N GLU A 31 -0.74 -7.66 -3.28
CA GLU A 31 0.26 -7.80 -2.22
C GLU A 31 0.26 -6.55 -1.32
N GLU A 32 0.04 -6.78 -0.02
CA GLU A 32 -0.08 -5.74 0.99
C GLU A 32 1.08 -5.71 2.00
N ILE A 33 2.12 -6.52 1.76
CA ILE A 33 3.21 -6.71 2.71
C ILE A 33 4.43 -5.87 2.29
N ALA A 34 4.67 -4.76 3.01
CA ALA A 34 5.88 -3.97 2.80
C ALA A 34 7.06 -4.58 3.56
N ARG A 35 8.20 -4.67 2.88
CA ARG A 35 9.40 -5.37 3.35
C ARG A 35 10.52 -4.37 3.63
N CYS A 36 11.25 -4.55 4.72
CA CYS A 36 12.46 -3.78 5.01
C CYS A 36 13.69 -4.55 4.49
N PRO A 37 14.62 -3.93 3.73
CA PRO A 37 15.80 -4.64 3.20
C PRO A 37 16.86 -4.96 4.28
N SER A 38 16.86 -4.20 5.37
CA SER A 38 17.88 -4.27 6.43
C SER A 38 17.41 -5.05 7.67
N CYS A 39 16.14 -5.42 7.73
CA CYS A 39 15.56 -6.19 8.84
C CYS A 39 14.62 -7.26 8.28
N SER A 40 14.23 -8.21 9.13
CA SER A 40 13.23 -9.23 8.79
C SER A 40 11.81 -8.85 9.20
N LEU A 41 11.56 -7.56 9.48
CA LEU A 41 10.24 -7.05 9.82
C LEU A 41 9.41 -6.83 8.57
N TYR A 42 8.10 -6.96 8.75
CA TYR A 42 7.09 -6.74 7.73
C TYR A 42 5.98 -5.89 8.32
N ILE A 43 5.39 -5.02 7.51
CA ILE A 43 4.19 -4.26 7.88
C ILE A 43 3.10 -4.51 6.85
N THR A 44 1.86 -4.55 7.33
CA THR A 44 0.67 -4.63 6.48
C THR A 44 0.27 -3.22 6.06
N VAL A 45 0.19 -3.00 4.76
CA VAL A 45 -0.26 -1.76 4.15
C VAL A 45 -1.76 -1.84 3.96
N ILE A 46 -2.50 -0.94 4.60
CA ILE A 46 -3.95 -0.84 4.42
C ILE A 46 -4.23 0.09 3.25
N TYR A 47 -4.78 -0.47 2.18
CA TYR A 47 -5.12 0.27 0.96
C TYR A 47 -6.40 -0.27 0.34
N ASN A 48 -6.97 0.50 -0.59
CA ASN A 48 -8.09 0.05 -1.40
C ASN A 48 -7.57 -0.44 -2.75
N LEU A 49 -7.83 -1.69 -3.10
CA LEU A 49 -7.39 -2.28 -4.37
C LEU A 49 -7.95 -1.49 -5.58
N ASP A 50 -9.16 -0.92 -5.42
CA ASP A 50 -9.82 -0.08 -6.44
C ASP A 50 -8.98 1.14 -6.86
N ASP A 51 -8.27 1.77 -5.92
CA ASP A 51 -7.41 2.94 -6.20
C ASP A 51 -6.28 2.61 -7.20
N PHE A 52 -5.80 1.38 -7.16
CA PHE A 52 -4.71 0.90 -8.01
C PHE A 52 -5.20 0.22 -9.29
N LEU A 53 -6.42 -0.31 -9.29
CA LEU A 53 -7.09 -0.90 -10.46
C LEU A 53 -7.74 0.16 -11.36
N ALA A 54 -8.19 1.29 -10.79
CA ALA A 54 -8.89 2.35 -11.50
C ALA A 54 -8.02 3.15 -12.49
N ASP A 55 -6.69 3.00 -12.43
CA ASP A 55 -5.74 3.58 -13.40
C ASP A 55 -5.99 3.08 -14.85
N SER A 56 -6.81 2.02 -15.03
CA SER A 56 -7.24 1.53 -16.35
C SER A 56 -8.64 1.99 -16.82
N LYS A 57 -9.43 2.72 -16.02
CA LYS A 57 -10.76 3.21 -16.46
C LYS A 57 -11.11 4.61 -15.96
N THR A 58 -11.19 5.53 -16.91
CA THR A 58 -12.00 6.76 -16.89
C THR A 58 -13.33 6.60 -16.13
N ASN A 59 -13.52 7.45 -15.10
CA ASN A 59 -14.78 7.91 -14.47
C ASN A 59 -15.77 6.86 -13.87
N ASN A 60 -16.03 6.95 -12.55
CA ASN A 60 -17.34 7.24 -11.90
C ASN A 60 -17.49 6.62 -10.48
N ASN A 61 -17.65 7.51 -9.48
CA ASN A 61 -18.57 7.44 -8.31
C ASN A 61 -18.54 6.29 -7.26
N ASN A 62 -18.39 6.70 -5.98
CA ASN A 62 -19.03 6.18 -4.75
C ASN A 62 -18.65 4.74 -4.29
N THR A 63 -18.26 4.44 -3.04
CA THR A 63 -18.97 4.64 -1.76
C THR A 63 -18.05 4.35 -0.54
N PRO A 64 -18.33 4.91 0.67
CA PRO A 64 -17.45 4.94 1.85
C PRO A 64 -17.51 3.72 2.78
N SER A 65 -16.39 3.48 3.48
CA SER A 65 -16.21 2.94 4.83
C SER A 65 -17.30 2.02 5.40
N GLN A 66 -16.97 0.74 5.52
CA GLN A 66 -17.75 -0.27 6.23
C GLN A 66 -17.65 -0.13 7.76
N PRO A 67 -18.75 0.03 8.50
CA PRO A 67 -18.77 -0.08 9.96
C PRO A 67 -19.00 -1.53 10.37
N ILE A 68 -18.08 -2.11 11.13
CA ILE A 68 -18.30 -3.41 11.77
C ILE A 68 -18.99 -3.16 13.11
N ALA A 69 -20.27 -3.49 13.20
CA ALA A 69 -20.99 -3.58 14.45
C ALA A 69 -20.54 -4.83 15.22
N VAL A 70 -20.28 -4.70 16.52
CA VAL A 70 -20.23 -5.84 17.45
C VAL A 70 -21.19 -5.58 18.61
N ALA A 71 -21.95 -6.63 18.93
CA ALA A 71 -23.07 -6.67 19.87
C ALA A 71 -22.64 -6.67 21.34
#